data_AF-A0AAR5PII1-F1
#
_entry.id   AF-A0AAR5PII1-F1
#
_cell.length_a   1.000
_cell.length_b   1.000
_cell.length_c   1.000
_cell.angle_alpha   90.00
_cell.angle_beta   90.00
_cell.angle_gamma   90.00
#
_symmetry.space_group_name_H-M   'P 1'
#
loop_
_entity.id
_entity.type
_entity.pdbx_description
1 polymer ?
#
loop_
_entity_poly.entity_id
_entity_poly.type
_entity_poly.pdbx_seq_one_letter_code
_entity_poly.pdbx_strand_id
1 'polypeptide(L)'
;MAEKSENRKDARTAREWVIALPDELDEEQRKELAKEFAQSLVDRYGVIADLAIHAPSQNGSDKNHHAHILLTTRKAELDPEQNLVLKDKADIELRYRERIDHRSYVDQGNQLQATIHEGSKVTQMRRKGIDTEISRFNDTVKQQNSQQLQNKQQHKEKTLEQGFNRVEQGFEQWKKAQEVKRLELERKQQLKLQQEQAMKQKHRKSMKRTSMKEYREAIADDNKRLETFYNKVASG
;
A
#
# COMPACT_ATOMS: atom_id res chain seq x y z
N MET A 1 24.11 -10.95 -13.84
CA MET A 1 25.05 -9.90 -13.38
C MET A 1 25.34 -10.02 -11.90
N ALA A 2 24.31 -10.08 -11.03
CA ALA A 2 24.50 -10.25 -9.58
C ALA A 2 25.38 -11.45 -9.20
N GLU A 3 25.12 -12.65 -9.75
CA GLU A 3 25.95 -13.84 -9.47
C GLU A 3 27.41 -13.70 -9.92
N LYS A 4 27.64 -13.02 -11.05
CA LYS A 4 29.00 -12.77 -11.57
C LYS A 4 29.77 -11.72 -10.76
N SER A 5 29.07 -10.89 -9.98
CA SER A 5 29.65 -9.84 -9.14
C SER A 5 30.02 -10.33 -7.74
N GLU A 6 29.71 -11.58 -7.41
CA GLU A 6 30.07 -12.21 -6.14
C GLU A 6 31.25 -13.17 -6.34
N ASN A 7 32.33 -12.97 -5.57
CA ASN A 7 33.62 -13.62 -5.81
C ASN A 7 33.81 -14.95 -5.06
N ARG A 8 32.83 -15.36 -4.25
CA ARG A 8 32.91 -16.58 -3.44
C ARG A 8 31.79 -17.53 -3.81
N LYS A 9 32.10 -18.83 -3.83
CA LYS A 9 31.13 -19.91 -4.10
C LYS A 9 29.97 -19.98 -3.10
N ASP A 10 30.16 -19.43 -1.90
CA ASP A 10 29.17 -19.38 -0.81
C ASP A 10 28.61 -17.97 -0.60
N ALA A 11 28.84 -17.06 -1.56
CA ALA A 11 28.32 -15.72 -1.48
C ALA A 11 26.80 -15.70 -1.63
N ARG A 12 26.15 -14.82 -0.85
CA ARG A 12 24.75 -14.47 -1.05
C ARG A 12 24.62 -13.68 -2.34
N THR A 13 23.80 -14.15 -3.27
CA THR A 13 23.61 -13.56 -4.60
C THR A 13 22.45 -12.57 -4.65
N ALA A 14 21.48 -12.73 -3.75
CA ALA A 14 20.33 -11.85 -3.58
C ALA A 14 19.83 -11.86 -2.13
N ARG A 15 19.03 -10.85 -1.77
CA ARG A 15 18.27 -10.84 -0.52
C ARG A 15 16.78 -10.85 -0.82
N GLU A 16 16.09 -11.84 -0.29
CA GLU A 16 14.65 -11.99 -0.43
C GLU A 16 13.92 -11.38 0.76
N TRP A 17 12.84 -10.66 0.47
CA TRP A 17 11.82 -10.23 1.40
C TRP A 17 10.49 -10.84 0.99
N VAL A 18 9.78 -11.45 1.93
CA VAL A 18 8.43 -11.97 1.70
C VAL A 18 7.46 -11.11 2.51
N ILE A 19 6.49 -10.52 1.83
CA ILE A 19 5.46 -9.68 2.45
C ILE A 19 4.09 -10.31 2.27
N ALA A 20 3.29 -10.35 3.34
CA ALA A 20 1.88 -10.69 3.25
C ALA A 20 1.09 -9.47 2.74
N LEU A 21 0.16 -9.71 1.83
CA LEU A 21 -0.71 -8.71 1.22
C LEU A 21 -2.13 -8.91 1.75
N PRO A 22 -2.82 -7.83 2.17
CA PRO A 22 -4.18 -7.95 2.69
C PRO A 22 -5.17 -8.51 1.67
N ASP A 23 -6.02 -9.44 2.11
CA ASP A 23 -7.01 -10.11 1.25
C ASP A 23 -8.20 -9.23 0.90
N GLU A 24 -8.40 -8.16 1.67
CA GLU A 24 -9.44 -7.17 1.41
C GLU A 24 -9.15 -6.40 0.11
N LEU A 25 -7.87 -6.27 -0.27
CA LEU A 25 -7.44 -5.57 -1.46
C LEU A 25 -7.71 -6.39 -2.74
N ASP A 26 -8.15 -5.70 -3.79
CA ASP A 26 -8.20 -6.30 -5.12
C ASP A 26 -6.80 -6.50 -5.71
N GLU A 27 -6.74 -7.22 -6.84
CA GLU A 27 -5.48 -7.57 -7.47
C GLU A 27 -4.62 -6.36 -7.85
N GLU A 28 -5.25 -5.29 -8.37
CA GLU A 28 -4.54 -4.09 -8.80
C GLU A 28 -4.02 -3.28 -7.60
N GLN A 29 -4.78 -3.19 -6.51
CA GLN A 29 -4.29 -2.54 -5.30
C GLN A 29 -3.15 -3.32 -4.63
N ARG A 30 -3.24 -4.65 -4.62
CA ARG A 30 -2.14 -5.49 -4.12
C ARG A 30 -0.87 -5.30 -4.92
N LYS A 31 -1.00 -5.18 -6.25
CA LYS A 31 0.12 -4.84 -7.14
C LYS A 31 0.71 -3.47 -6.81
N GLU A 32 -0.11 -2.44 -6.70
CA GLU A 32 0.39 -1.10 -6.43
C GLU A 32 1.06 -1.01 -5.05
N LEU A 33 0.45 -1.58 -4.02
CA LEU A 33 1.03 -1.63 -2.66
C LEU A 33 2.40 -2.33 -2.64
N ALA A 34 2.50 -3.51 -3.27
CA ALA A 34 3.75 -4.25 -3.34
C ALA A 34 4.83 -3.48 -4.11
N LYS A 35 4.45 -2.78 -5.19
CA LYS A 35 5.34 -1.96 -6.00
C LYS A 35 5.83 -0.72 -5.24
N GLU A 36 4.95 0.00 -4.55
CA GLU A 36 5.35 1.15 -3.72
C GLU A 36 6.32 0.73 -2.62
N PHE A 37 6.06 -0.41 -1.98
CA PHE A 37 6.96 -0.96 -0.97
C PHE A 37 8.32 -1.35 -1.56
N ALA A 38 8.34 -2.07 -2.69
CA ALA A 38 9.57 -2.42 -3.39
C ALA A 38 10.37 -1.16 -3.81
N GLN A 39 9.70 -0.12 -4.31
CA GLN A 39 10.33 1.16 -4.66
C GLN A 39 10.98 1.81 -3.44
N SER A 40 10.34 1.77 -2.27
CA SER A 40 10.93 2.31 -1.04
C SER A 40 12.24 1.62 -0.64
N LEU A 41 12.38 0.32 -0.94
CA LEU A 41 13.62 -0.44 -0.69
C LEU A 41 14.71 -0.04 -1.70
N VAL A 42 14.34 0.12 -2.97
CA VAL A 42 15.23 0.59 -4.05
C VAL A 42 15.79 1.96 -3.70
N ASP A 43 14.94 2.92 -3.37
CA ASP A 43 15.33 4.30 -3.06
C ASP A 43 16.22 4.36 -1.81
N ARG A 44 15.91 3.53 -0.81
CA ARG A 44 16.65 3.51 0.46
C ARG A 44 18.04 2.91 0.34
N TYR A 45 18.17 1.79 -0.37
CA TYR A 45 19.40 1.01 -0.41
C TYR A 45 20.19 1.16 -1.70
N GLY A 46 19.62 1.85 -2.70
CA GLY A 46 20.22 2.02 -4.03
C GLY A 46 20.35 0.71 -4.80
N VAL A 47 19.46 -0.25 -4.55
CA VAL A 47 19.50 -1.61 -5.11
C VAL A 47 18.48 -1.77 -6.24
N ILE A 48 18.56 -2.89 -6.97
CA ILE A 48 17.46 -3.31 -7.87
C ILE A 48 16.58 -4.28 -7.12
N ALA A 49 15.27 -4.15 -7.32
CA ALA A 49 14.26 -5.08 -6.82
C ALA A 49 13.58 -5.83 -7.98
N ASP A 50 13.47 -7.13 -7.84
CA ASP A 50 12.59 -8.00 -8.62
C ASP A 50 11.37 -8.36 -7.77
N LEU A 51 10.16 -8.14 -8.28
CA LEU A 51 8.91 -8.25 -7.54
C LEU A 51 8.02 -9.32 -8.18
N ALA A 52 7.71 -10.37 -7.43
CA ALA A 52 6.77 -11.41 -7.80
C ALA A 52 5.59 -11.43 -6.81
N ILE A 53 4.36 -11.40 -7.32
CA ILE A 53 3.14 -11.43 -6.49
C ILE A 53 2.43 -12.76 -6.73
N HIS A 54 2.16 -13.50 -5.67
CA HIS A 54 1.48 -14.78 -5.73
C HIS A 54 0.00 -14.64 -5.33
N ALA A 55 -0.85 -15.28 -6.12
CA ALA A 55 -2.21 -15.60 -5.71
C ALA A 55 -2.19 -16.86 -4.83
N PRO A 56 -3.16 -17.01 -3.91
CA PRO A 56 -3.30 -18.21 -3.10
C PRO A 56 -3.50 -19.46 -3.96
N SER A 57 -3.00 -20.60 -3.48
CA SER A 57 -3.15 -21.88 -4.16
C SER A 57 -4.62 -22.32 -4.21
N GLN A 58 -5.05 -22.96 -5.32
CA GLN A 58 -6.45 -23.35 -5.54
C GLN A 58 -7.02 -24.41 -4.56
N ASN A 59 -6.19 -25.05 -3.72
CA ASN A 59 -6.58 -26.24 -2.94
C ASN A 59 -6.66 -26.04 -1.42
N GLY A 60 -6.63 -24.80 -0.92
CA GLY A 60 -6.83 -24.52 0.51
C GLY A 60 -7.62 -23.23 0.71
N SER A 61 -8.27 -23.06 1.88
CA SER A 61 -8.87 -21.78 2.30
C SER A 61 -7.81 -20.71 2.64
N ASP A 62 -6.62 -20.86 2.05
CA ASP A 62 -5.49 -20.01 2.31
C ASP A 62 -5.72 -18.77 1.48
N LYS A 63 -6.20 -17.70 2.10
CA LYS A 63 -6.40 -16.43 1.41
C LYS A 63 -5.09 -15.69 1.20
N ASN A 64 -3.99 -16.18 1.77
CA ASN A 64 -2.68 -15.54 1.88
C ASN A 64 -2.06 -15.10 0.55
N HIS A 65 -2.45 -13.91 0.11
CA HIS A 65 -1.74 -13.18 -0.93
C HIS A 65 -0.39 -12.73 -0.38
N HIS A 66 0.70 -12.98 -1.11
CA HIS A 66 2.02 -12.55 -0.68
C HIS A 66 2.88 -12.16 -1.87
N ALA A 67 3.88 -11.32 -1.62
CA ALA A 67 4.87 -10.94 -2.62
C ALA A 67 6.27 -11.29 -2.18
N HIS A 68 7.06 -11.79 -3.12
CA HIS A 68 8.50 -11.97 -3.00
C HIS A 68 9.19 -10.77 -3.65
N ILE A 69 10.10 -10.14 -2.92
CA ILE A 69 10.93 -9.04 -3.40
C ILE A 69 12.38 -9.49 -3.28
N LEU A 70 13.01 -9.78 -4.43
CA LEU A 70 14.43 -10.11 -4.51
C LEU A 70 15.24 -8.84 -4.77
N LEU A 71 16.14 -8.51 -3.85
CA LEU A 71 17.05 -7.38 -3.96
C LEU A 71 18.43 -7.84 -4.39
N THR A 72 19.11 -7.03 -5.22
CA THR A 72 20.55 -7.18 -5.43
C THR A 72 21.32 -6.90 -4.14
N THR A 73 22.42 -7.63 -3.92
CA THR A 73 23.31 -7.42 -2.76
C THR A 73 24.22 -6.20 -2.89
N ARG A 74 24.24 -5.59 -4.08
CA ARG A 74 25.06 -4.43 -4.44
C ARG A 74 24.19 -3.29 -4.94
N LYS A 75 24.70 -2.07 -4.75
CA LYS A 75 24.11 -0.86 -5.30
C LYS A 75 24.16 -0.89 -6.83
N ALA A 76 23.18 -0.28 -7.46
CA ALA A 76 23.00 -0.28 -8.90
C ALA A 76 22.92 1.16 -9.40
N GLU A 77 23.69 1.45 -10.45
CA GLU A 77 23.74 2.76 -11.11
C GLU A 77 23.77 2.57 -12.61
N LEU A 78 23.36 3.59 -13.36
CA LEU A 78 23.61 3.67 -14.79
C LEU A 78 24.93 4.39 -15.02
N ASP A 79 25.79 3.81 -15.86
CA ASP A 79 26.99 4.51 -16.34
C ASP A 79 26.61 5.61 -17.38
N PRO A 80 27.57 6.45 -17.82
CA PRO A 80 27.29 7.49 -18.81
C PRO A 80 26.71 6.98 -20.14
N GLU A 81 26.90 5.70 -20.45
CA GLU A 81 26.44 5.03 -21.65
C GLU A 81 25.07 4.35 -21.43
N GLN A 82 24.43 4.59 -20.28
CA GLN A 82 23.15 4.00 -19.86
C GLN A 82 23.19 2.48 -19.64
N ASN A 83 24.38 1.90 -19.41
CA ASN A 83 24.48 0.51 -19.00
C ASN A 83 24.32 0.37 -17.50
N LEU A 84 23.58 -0.67 -17.10
CA LEU A 84 23.42 -1.01 -15.70
C LEU A 84 24.73 -1.58 -15.13
N VAL A 85 25.24 -0.95 -14.09
CA VAL A 85 26.45 -1.38 -13.39
C VAL A 85 26.20 -1.60 -11.90
N LEU A 86 26.71 -2.71 -11.37
CA LEU A 86 26.69 -2.98 -9.93
C LEU A 86 27.96 -2.42 -9.28
N LYS A 87 27.78 -1.74 -8.15
CA LYS A 87 28.83 -1.04 -7.41
C LYS A 87 29.13 -1.77 -6.09
N ASP A 88 29.36 -0.98 -5.04
CA ASP A 88 29.63 -1.47 -3.70
C ASP A 88 28.46 -2.26 -3.12
N LYS A 89 28.73 -3.04 -2.07
CA LYS A 89 27.68 -3.74 -1.33
C LYS A 89 26.66 -2.75 -0.78
N ALA A 90 25.39 -3.12 -0.87
CA ALA A 90 24.31 -2.35 -0.29
C ALA A 90 24.42 -2.30 1.23
N ASP A 91 23.99 -1.21 1.85
CA ASP A 91 24.16 -1.00 3.31
C ASP A 91 23.49 -2.10 4.16
N ILE A 92 22.43 -2.73 3.64
CA ILE A 92 21.72 -3.86 4.25
C ILE A 92 22.52 -5.18 4.28
N GLU A 93 23.58 -5.28 3.47
CA GLU A 93 24.45 -6.44 3.38
C GLU A 93 25.71 -6.33 4.25
N LEU A 94 26.03 -5.13 4.75
CA LEU A 94 27.28 -4.88 5.48
C LEU A 94 27.20 -5.31 6.95
N ARG A 95 28.22 -6.03 7.42
CA ARG A 95 28.40 -6.31 8.86
C ARG A 95 28.90 -5.06 9.59
N TYR A 96 28.71 -5.00 10.92
CA TYR A 96 29.08 -3.83 11.73
C TYR A 96 30.51 -3.34 11.51
N ARG A 97 31.49 -4.27 11.39
CA ARG A 97 32.90 -3.94 11.11
C ARG A 97 33.16 -3.39 9.71
N GLU A 98 32.40 -3.82 8.71
CA GLU A 98 32.53 -3.40 7.31
C GLU A 98 31.82 -2.07 7.03
N ARG A 99 30.98 -1.61 7.96
CA ARG A 99 30.40 -0.25 7.93
C ARG A 99 31.39 0.83 8.36
N ILE A 100 32.54 0.45 8.93
CA ILE A 100 33.58 1.39 9.32
C ILE A 100 34.46 1.63 8.10
N ASP A 101 34.25 2.76 7.44
CA ASP A 101 35.07 3.17 6.29
C ASP A 101 36.40 3.77 6.78
N HIS A 102 37.50 3.24 6.25
CA HIS A 102 38.87 3.63 6.61
C HIS A 102 39.38 4.87 5.85
N ARG A 103 38.67 5.31 4.80
CA ARG A 103 38.99 6.52 4.03
C ARG A 103 38.74 7.76 4.88
N SER A 104 39.40 8.88 4.57
CA SER A 104 39.10 10.14 5.26
C SER A 104 37.67 10.60 4.96
N TYR A 105 37.08 11.42 5.82
CA TYR A 105 35.73 11.95 5.59
C TYR A 105 35.59 12.74 4.27
N VAL A 106 36.69 13.38 3.84
CA VAL A 106 36.75 14.08 2.55
C VAL A 106 36.66 13.07 1.40
N ASP A 107 37.43 11.98 1.47
CA ASP A 107 37.45 10.93 0.44
C ASP A 107 36.15 10.10 0.39
N GLN A 108 35.41 10.06 1.50
CA GLN A 108 34.08 9.45 1.57
C GLN A 108 32.98 10.33 0.96
N GLY A 109 33.26 11.62 0.69
CA GLY A 109 32.26 12.58 0.21
C GLY A 109 31.13 12.87 1.22
N ASN A 110 31.33 12.54 2.50
CA ASN A 110 30.26 12.54 3.50
C ASN A 110 30.02 13.92 4.16
N GLN A 111 30.82 14.93 3.77
CA GLN A 111 30.82 16.32 4.26
C GLN A 111 31.11 16.46 5.77
N LEU A 112 31.58 15.42 6.43
CA LEU A 112 31.97 15.48 7.84
C LEU A 112 33.38 16.07 7.95
N GLN A 113 33.62 16.81 9.03
CA GLN A 113 34.93 17.41 9.29
C GLN A 113 35.79 16.46 10.14
N ALA A 114 37.06 16.28 9.79
CA ALA A 114 37.97 15.45 10.57
C ALA A 114 38.43 16.20 11.84
N THR A 115 38.60 15.48 12.95
CA THR A 115 39.24 16.00 14.17
C THR A 115 40.76 16.07 13.99
N ILE A 116 41.40 17.00 14.69
CA ILE A 116 42.87 17.09 14.77
C ILE A 116 43.37 16.10 15.82
N HIS A 117 44.50 15.44 15.55
CA HIS A 117 45.09 14.51 16.51
C HIS A 117 45.46 15.21 17.83
N GLU A 118 44.88 14.75 18.94
CA GLU A 118 45.28 15.18 20.29
C GLU A 118 46.52 14.40 20.72
N GLY A 119 47.67 15.05 20.70
CA GLY A 119 48.89 14.45 21.26
C GLY A 119 48.78 14.20 22.77
N SER A 120 49.64 13.33 23.30
CA SER A 120 49.62 12.89 24.71
C SER A 120 49.57 14.03 25.73
N LYS A 121 50.31 15.12 25.47
CA LYS A 121 50.35 16.32 26.31
C LYS A 121 49.00 17.06 26.35
N VAL A 122 48.32 17.16 25.21
CA VAL A 122 46.98 17.79 25.09
C VAL A 122 45.94 16.95 25.83
N THR A 123 45.98 15.62 25.65
CA THR A 123 45.11 14.70 26.39
C THR A 123 45.34 14.79 27.90
N GLN A 124 46.58 14.90 28.35
CA GLN A 124 46.91 15.04 29.78
C GLN A 124 46.38 16.36 30.36
N MET A 125 46.47 17.47 29.62
CA MET A 125 45.87 18.75 30.04
C MET A 125 44.36 18.64 30.19
N ARG A 126 43.68 18.01 29.22
CA ARG A 126 42.23 17.77 29.28
C ARG A 126 41.84 16.93 30.51
N ARG A 127 42.61 15.89 30.86
CA ARG A 127 42.37 15.08 32.08
C ARG A 127 42.52 15.88 33.38
N LYS A 128 43.29 16.97 33.35
CA LYS A 128 43.43 17.92 34.46
C LYS A 128 42.38 19.03 34.43
N GLY A 129 41.41 18.97 33.51
CA GLY A 129 40.36 19.99 33.33
C GLY A 129 40.83 21.25 32.60
N ILE A 130 41.99 21.21 31.94
CA ILE A 130 42.54 22.33 31.19
C ILE A 130 42.25 22.10 29.70
N ASP A 131 41.33 22.89 29.15
CA ASP A 131 41.01 22.84 27.73
C ASP A 131 42.06 23.57 26.88
N THR A 132 42.46 22.93 25.79
CA THR A 132 43.31 23.52 24.77
C THR A 132 42.49 23.92 23.54
N GLU A 133 43.06 24.74 22.67
CA GLU A 133 42.44 25.09 21.38
C GLU A 133 42.10 23.84 20.54
N ILE A 134 43.00 22.83 20.53
CA ILE A 134 42.79 21.55 19.83
C ILE A 134 41.62 20.78 20.45
N SER A 135 41.53 20.74 21.78
CA SER A 135 40.43 20.09 22.50
C SER A 135 39.08 20.75 22.16
N ARG A 136 39.00 22.08 22.24
CA ARG A 136 37.78 22.84 21.90
C ARG A 136 37.37 22.66 20.44
N PHE A 137 38.34 22.69 19.54
CA PHE A 137 38.12 22.44 18.12
C PHE A 137 37.53 21.04 17.87
N ASN A 138 38.15 20.00 18.46
CA ASN A 138 37.67 18.63 18.30
C ASN A 138 36.28 18.42 18.88
N ASP A 139 35.97 19.04 20.01
CA ASP A 139 34.63 18.95 20.61
C ASP A 139 33.59 19.61 19.72
N THR A 140 33.93 20.76 19.12
CA THR A 140 33.09 21.45 18.13
C THR A 140 32.85 20.60 16.90
N VAL A 141 33.91 20.02 16.33
CA VAL A 141 33.83 19.14 15.15
C VAL A 141 32.99 17.90 15.45
N LYS A 142 33.17 17.26 16.61
CA LYS A 142 32.35 16.10 17.01
C LYS A 142 30.88 16.48 17.17
N GLN A 143 30.60 17.64 17.77
CA GLN A 143 29.23 18.14 17.92
C GLN A 143 28.58 18.41 16.56
N GLN A 144 29.28 19.10 15.65
CA GLN A 144 28.80 19.40 14.31
C GLN A 144 28.57 18.14 13.48
N ASN A 145 29.52 17.20 13.47
CA ASN A 145 29.37 15.92 12.78
C ASN A 145 28.20 15.11 13.34
N SER A 146 28.06 15.05 14.67
CA SER A 146 26.94 14.38 15.33
C SER A 146 25.60 15.01 14.93
N GLN A 147 25.51 16.34 14.94
CA GLN A 147 24.31 17.06 14.53
C GLN A 147 23.98 16.79 13.06
N GLN A 148 24.97 16.78 12.18
CA GLN A 148 24.77 16.50 10.76
C GLN A 148 24.30 15.07 10.51
N LEU A 149 24.89 14.09 11.20
CA LEU A 149 24.47 12.69 11.15
C LEU A 149 23.04 12.52 11.68
N GLN A 150 22.71 13.15 12.81
CA GLN A 150 21.35 13.17 13.35
C GLN A 150 20.37 13.82 12.38
N ASN A 151 20.69 14.97 11.79
CA ASN A 151 19.84 15.64 10.80
C ASN A 151 19.62 14.75 9.57
N LYS A 152 20.67 14.10 9.06
CA LYS A 152 20.56 13.14 7.95
C LYS A 152 19.69 11.95 8.33
N GLN A 153 19.83 11.43 9.55
CA GLN A 153 19.02 10.32 10.05
C GLN A 153 17.55 10.73 10.21
N GLN A 154 17.28 11.87 10.86
CA GLN A 154 15.93 12.42 11.00
C GLN A 154 15.30 12.71 9.65
N HIS A 155 16.06 13.21 8.67
CA HIS A 155 15.54 13.41 7.32
C HIS A 155 15.17 12.08 6.67
N LYS A 156 16.04 11.06 6.76
CA LYS A 156 15.74 9.70 6.28
C LYS A 156 14.50 9.12 6.97
N GLU A 157 14.43 9.20 8.29
CA GLU A 157 13.29 8.74 9.09
C GLU A 157 12.00 9.48 8.69
N LYS A 158 12.07 10.80 8.51
CA LYS A 158 10.94 11.61 8.05
C LYS A 158 10.50 11.23 6.64
N THR A 159 11.43 10.97 5.72
CA THR A 159 11.11 10.47 4.37
C THR A 159 10.43 9.10 4.45
N LEU A 160 10.92 8.20 5.30
CA LEU A 160 10.32 6.89 5.53
C LEU A 160 8.92 6.99 6.14
N GLU A 161 8.76 7.84 7.15
CA GLU A 161 7.49 8.11 7.80
C GLU A 161 6.49 8.72 6.81
N GLN A 162 6.93 9.65 5.97
CA GLN A 162 6.10 10.21 4.90
C GLN A 162 5.70 9.16 3.86
N GLY A 163 6.61 8.27 3.47
CA GLY A 163 6.31 7.16 2.58
C GLY A 163 5.30 6.19 3.19
N PHE A 164 5.52 5.77 4.43
CA PHE A 164 4.63 4.90 5.19
C PHE A 164 3.25 5.53 5.38
N ASN A 165 3.19 6.80 5.76
CA ASN A 165 1.95 7.54 5.91
C ASN A 165 1.19 7.68 4.59
N ARG A 166 1.87 7.81 3.44
CA ARG A 166 1.20 7.82 2.12
C ARG A 166 0.56 6.47 1.80
N VAL A 167 1.28 5.38 2.04
CA VAL A 167 0.75 4.01 1.87
C VAL A 167 -0.44 3.79 2.79
N GLU A 168 -0.33 4.17 4.07
CA GLU A 168 -1.40 4.03 5.06
C GLU A 168 -2.61 4.90 4.72
N GLN A 169 -2.41 6.15 4.30
CA GLN A 169 -3.49 7.03 3.85
C GLN A 169 -4.16 6.50 2.58
N GLY A 170 -3.37 6.00 1.63
CA GLY A 170 -3.89 5.34 0.42
C GLY A 170 -4.77 4.15 0.79
N PHE A 171 -4.32 3.34 1.75
CA PHE A 171 -5.09 2.20 2.27
C PHE A 171 -6.39 2.61 2.97
N GLU A 172 -6.38 3.66 3.80
CA GLU A 172 -7.59 4.18 4.46
C GLU A 172 -8.60 4.78 3.48
N GLN A 173 -8.11 5.58 2.51
CA GLN A 173 -8.96 6.14 1.46
C GLN A 173 -9.58 5.02 0.60
N TRP A 174 -8.79 4.01 0.29
CA TRP A 174 -9.25 2.84 -0.42
C TRP A 174 -10.35 2.09 0.35
N LYS A 175 -10.17 1.83 1.66
CA LYS A 175 -11.19 1.20 2.51
C LYS A 175 -12.51 1.96 2.46
N LYS A 176 -12.44 3.30 2.56
CA LYS A 176 -13.63 4.16 2.44
C LYS A 176 -14.28 4.06 1.07
N ALA A 177 -13.51 4.03 -0.01
CA ALA A 177 -14.03 3.89 -1.35
C ALA A 177 -14.75 2.54 -1.58
N GLN A 178 -14.23 1.46 -1.00
CA GLN A 178 -14.90 0.16 -1.04
C GLN A 178 -16.23 0.17 -0.29
N GLU A 179 -16.24 0.75 0.91
CA GLU A 179 -17.46 0.89 1.70
C GLU A 179 -18.54 1.69 0.97
N VAL A 180 -18.15 2.79 0.32
CA VAL A 180 -19.06 3.59 -0.52
C VAL A 180 -19.63 2.76 -1.67
N LYS A 181 -18.79 2.03 -2.41
CA LYS A 181 -19.25 1.15 -3.51
C LYS A 181 -20.23 0.09 -3.01
N ARG A 182 -19.97 -0.51 -1.83
CA ARG A 182 -20.86 -1.49 -1.21
C ARG A 182 -22.22 -0.88 -0.90
N LEU A 183 -22.24 0.28 -0.23
CA LEU A 183 -23.47 0.99 0.12
C LEU A 183 -24.26 1.43 -1.13
N GLU A 184 -23.59 1.85 -2.20
CA GLU A 184 -24.25 2.17 -3.47
C GLU A 184 -24.91 0.96 -4.11
N LEU A 185 -24.25 -0.20 -4.08
CA LEU A 185 -24.79 -1.44 -4.61
C LEU A 185 -26.04 -1.89 -3.82
N GLU A 186 -25.97 -1.87 -2.50
CA GLU A 186 -27.11 -2.16 -1.63
C GLU A 186 -28.28 -1.21 -1.89
N ARG A 187 -28.00 0.10 -2.02
CA ARG A 187 -29.03 1.10 -2.34
C ARG A 187 -29.69 0.83 -3.69
N LYS A 188 -28.92 0.46 -4.72
CA LYS A 188 -29.45 0.08 -6.04
C LYS A 188 -30.33 -1.17 -5.95
N GLN A 189 -29.93 -2.18 -5.19
CA GLN A 189 -30.72 -3.39 -4.98
C GLN A 189 -32.04 -3.08 -4.26
N GLN A 190 -32.00 -2.29 -3.19
CA GLN A 190 -33.20 -1.86 -2.46
C GLN A 190 -34.17 -1.09 -3.36
N LEU A 191 -33.66 -0.17 -4.18
CA LEU A 191 -34.50 0.60 -5.11
C LEU A 191 -35.18 -0.30 -6.14
N LYS A 192 -34.45 -1.28 -6.68
CA LYS A 192 -34.98 -2.26 -7.63
C LYS A 192 -36.08 -3.10 -6.99
N LEU A 193 -35.87 -3.56 -5.75
CA LEU A 193 -36.86 -4.31 -4.99
C LEU A 193 -38.12 -3.46 -4.72
N GLN A 194 -37.96 -2.19 -4.34
CA GLN A 194 -39.08 -1.26 -4.16
C GLN A 194 -39.86 -1.04 -5.45
N GLN A 195 -39.18 -0.86 -6.59
CA GLN A 195 -39.83 -0.71 -7.89
C GLN A 195 -40.64 -1.96 -8.27
N GLU A 196 -40.08 -3.15 -8.07
CA GLU A 196 -40.77 -4.41 -8.34
C GLU A 196 -42.00 -4.60 -7.44
N GLN A 197 -41.88 -4.29 -6.14
CA GLN A 197 -43.00 -4.31 -5.20
C GLN A 197 -44.10 -3.32 -5.60
N ALA A 198 -43.72 -2.11 -6.01
CA ALA A 198 -44.67 -1.10 -6.47
C ALA A 198 -45.41 -1.54 -7.74
N MET A 199 -44.70 -2.18 -8.69
CA MET A 199 -45.30 -2.76 -9.91
C MET A 199 -46.27 -3.89 -9.59
N LYS A 200 -45.88 -4.84 -8.73
CA LYS A 200 -46.76 -5.92 -8.25
C LYS A 200 -48.00 -5.38 -7.55
N GLN A 201 -47.85 -4.34 -6.72
CA GLN A 201 -49.00 -3.70 -6.08
C GLN A 201 -49.93 -3.01 -7.09
N LYS A 202 -49.39 -2.27 -8.07
CA LYS A 202 -50.19 -1.65 -9.14
C LYS A 202 -50.95 -2.71 -9.95
N HIS A 203 -50.27 -3.79 -10.35
CA HIS A 203 -50.88 -4.89 -11.10
C HIS A 203 -51.98 -5.57 -10.28
N ARG A 204 -51.72 -5.88 -9.00
CA ARG A 204 -52.73 -6.45 -8.08
C ARG A 204 -53.96 -5.54 -7.92
N LYS A 205 -53.75 -4.22 -7.80
CA LYS A 205 -54.86 -3.23 -7.74
C LYS A 205 -55.64 -3.19 -9.06
N SER A 206 -54.96 -3.27 -10.21
CA SER A 206 -55.60 -3.32 -11.53
C SER A 206 -56.47 -4.56 -11.67
N MET A 207 -55.93 -5.75 -11.39
CA MET A 207 -56.66 -7.02 -11.45
C MET A 207 -57.90 -7.01 -10.55
N LYS A 208 -57.79 -6.49 -9.31
CA LYS A 208 -58.95 -6.31 -8.43
C LYS A 208 -60.02 -5.38 -9.04
N ARG A 209 -59.62 -4.28 -9.70
CA ARG A 209 -60.56 -3.36 -10.36
C ARG A 209 -61.27 -4.01 -11.54
N THR A 210 -60.54 -4.77 -12.37
CA THR A 210 -61.12 -5.49 -13.53
C THR A 210 -62.11 -6.55 -13.08
N SER A 211 -61.72 -7.43 -12.15
CA SER A 211 -62.60 -8.45 -11.57
C SER A 211 -63.86 -7.84 -10.95
N MET A 212 -63.73 -6.70 -10.26
CA MET A 212 -64.86 -6.00 -9.67
C MET A 212 -65.76 -5.31 -10.70
N LYS A 213 -65.23 -4.95 -11.88
CA LYS A 213 -66.01 -4.44 -13.00
C LYS A 213 -66.81 -5.57 -13.67
N GLU A 214 -66.16 -6.69 -13.95
CA GLU A 214 -66.80 -7.89 -14.53
C GLU A 214 -67.94 -8.40 -13.65
N TYR A 215 -67.74 -8.47 -12.33
CA TYR A 215 -68.79 -8.86 -11.40
C TYR A 215 -69.98 -7.89 -11.40
N ARG A 216 -69.74 -6.57 -11.51
CA ARG A 216 -70.81 -5.57 -11.63
C ARG A 216 -71.59 -5.70 -12.94
N GLU A 217 -70.90 -5.93 -14.05
CA GLU A 217 -71.53 -6.15 -15.36
C GLU A 217 -72.39 -7.43 -15.35
N ALA A 218 -71.90 -8.52 -14.73
CA ALA A 218 -72.67 -9.76 -14.59
C ALA A 218 -73.97 -9.56 -13.79
N ILE A 219 -73.91 -8.86 -12.65
CA ILE A 219 -75.12 -8.52 -11.87
C ILE A 219 -76.10 -7.67 -12.69
N ALA A 220 -75.60 -6.70 -13.45
CA ALA A 220 -76.45 -5.85 -14.27
C ALA A 220 -77.16 -6.64 -15.38
N ASP A 221 -76.47 -7.59 -16.02
CA ASP A 221 -77.05 -8.44 -17.06
C ASP A 221 -78.10 -9.40 -16.49
N ASP A 222 -77.84 -9.99 -15.32
CA ASP A 222 -78.82 -10.84 -14.62
C ASP A 222 -80.06 -10.05 -14.18
N ASN A 223 -79.89 -8.85 -13.63
CA ASN A 223 -81.01 -7.98 -13.28
C ASN A 223 -81.86 -7.61 -14.51
N LYS A 224 -81.21 -7.33 -15.65
CA LYS A 224 -81.91 -7.04 -16.90
C LYS A 224 -82.69 -8.25 -17.41
N ARG A 225 -82.13 -9.46 -17.31
CA ARG A 225 -82.84 -10.71 -17.63
C ARG A 225 -84.05 -10.92 -16.72
N LEU A 226 -83.89 -10.66 -15.43
CA LEU A 226 -84.99 -10.76 -14.45
C LEU A 226 -86.10 -9.77 -14.74
N GLU A 227 -85.81 -8.50 -15.05
CA GLU A 227 -86.81 -7.52 -15.45
C GLU A 227 -87.52 -7.93 -16.75
N THR A 228 -86.76 -8.42 -17.74
CA THR A 228 -87.33 -8.90 -19.00
C THR A 228 -88.27 -10.08 -18.78
N PHE A 229 -87.89 -11.02 -17.90
CA PHE A 229 -88.72 -12.15 -17.50
C PHE A 229 -89.99 -11.68 -16.78
N TYR A 230 -89.86 -10.78 -15.79
CA TYR A 230 -90.99 -10.23 -15.03
C TYR A 230 -92.00 -9.52 -15.93
N ASN A 231 -91.52 -8.66 -16.83
CA ASN A 231 -92.36 -7.94 -17.78
C ASN A 231 -93.09 -8.87 -18.74
N LYS A 232 -92.46 -9.97 -19.15
CA LYS A 232 -93.05 -10.99 -20.03
C LYS A 232 -94.13 -11.83 -19.34
N VAL A 233 -93.97 -12.08 -18.03
CA VAL A 233 -94.98 -12.77 -17.21
C VAL A 233 -96.14 -11.85 -16.83
N ALA A 234 -95.89 -10.55 -16.64
CA ALA A 234 -96.92 -9.56 -16.29
C ALA A 234 -97.79 -9.09 -17.48
N SER A 235 -97.41 -9.45 -18.72
CA SER A 235 -98.09 -9.02 -19.95
C SER A 235 -98.83 -10.15 -20.69
N GLY A 236 -98.93 -11.34 -20.09
CA GLY A 236 -99.75 -12.47 -20.56
C GLY A 236 -100.75 -12.89 -19.48
#